data_AF-A0A5C8NTJ7-F1
#
_entry.id   AF-A0A5C8NTJ7-F1
#
_cell.length_a   1.000
_cell.length_b   1.000
_cell.length_c   1.000
_cell.angle_alpha   90.00
_cell.angle_beta   90.00
_cell.angle_gamma   90.00
#
_symmetry.space_group_name_H-M   'P 1'
#
loop_
_entity.id
_entity.type
_entity.pdbx_description
1 polymer ?
#
loop_
_entity_poly.entity_id
_entity_poly.type
_entity_poly.pdbx_seq_one_letter_code
_entity_poly.pdbx_strand_id
1 'polypeptide(L)'
;MNKLFKVNFIIICILLMVACSNESNNTKQKENSHEEQTSESSVENVTENESNQSKTSTDEKKEIKEVEEKPKMLTEEEMKRKIEEQSLKVISKDYIIQDEDYKTLYPDMLQVIIENNSGTDIKNAVIAYAAWDENGLPLKIQSDSPLDSGKYIPLANAEDINLIDGATYGEESGFSISENMDQIEEFEAIVVSYETFDDETWENELFDDFKRLYEGQRRKD
;
A
#
# COMPACT_ATOMS: atom_id res chain seq x y z
N MET A 1 14.62 31.49 -16.31
CA MET A 1 13.65 31.56 -17.43
C MET A 1 12.27 31.65 -16.83
N ASN A 2 11.31 32.33 -17.47
CA ASN A 2 10.07 32.72 -16.80
C ASN A 2 9.07 31.56 -16.76
N LYS A 3 8.76 31.02 -15.56
CA LYS A 3 7.58 30.16 -15.37
C LYS A 3 6.32 31.03 -15.52
N LEU A 4 5.41 30.68 -16.44
CA LEU A 4 4.09 31.29 -16.50
C LEU A 4 3.23 30.70 -15.38
N PHE A 5 2.79 31.52 -14.43
CA PHE A 5 1.69 31.15 -13.55
C PHE A 5 0.38 31.09 -14.35
N LYS A 6 -0.23 29.90 -14.43
CA LYS A 6 -1.61 29.73 -14.87
C LYS A 6 -2.51 29.99 -13.66
N VAL A 7 -3.21 31.13 -13.64
CA VAL A 7 -4.23 31.41 -12.62
C VAL A 7 -5.51 30.67 -13.01
N ASN A 8 -5.81 29.57 -12.32
CA ASN A 8 -7.10 28.89 -12.45
C ASN A 8 -8.20 29.69 -11.72
N PHE A 9 -9.35 29.82 -12.37
CA PHE A 9 -10.44 30.69 -11.91
C PHE A 9 -11.48 29.88 -11.13
N ILE A 10 -11.29 29.75 -9.82
CA ILE A 10 -12.20 28.99 -8.95
C ILE A 10 -13.53 29.75 -8.79
N ILE A 11 -14.63 29.12 -9.21
CA ILE A 11 -15.99 29.68 -9.09
C ILE A 11 -16.58 29.24 -7.76
N ILE A 12 -16.61 30.16 -6.79
CA ILE A 12 -17.14 29.91 -5.44
C ILE A 12 -18.68 29.90 -5.47
N CYS A 13 -19.28 28.70 -5.47
CA CYS A 13 -20.72 28.51 -5.35
C CYS A 13 -21.18 28.56 -3.88
N ILE A 14 -21.62 29.72 -3.42
CA ILE A 14 -22.11 29.91 -2.03
C ILE A 14 -23.49 29.24 -1.85
N LEU A 15 -23.51 28.05 -1.24
CA LEU A 15 -24.72 27.38 -0.78
C LEU A 15 -25.13 27.86 0.62
N LEU A 16 -26.20 28.66 0.69
CA LEU A 16 -26.82 29.07 1.96
C LEU A 16 -27.84 28.02 2.43
N MET A 17 -27.42 27.15 3.35
CA MET A 17 -28.33 26.30 4.12
C MET A 17 -28.91 27.07 5.31
N VAL A 18 -30.23 27.00 5.51
CA VAL A 18 -30.93 27.64 6.63
C VAL A 18 -30.97 26.71 7.83
N ALA A 19 -30.65 27.23 9.02
CA ALA A 19 -30.65 26.47 10.26
C ALA A 19 -32.04 26.30 10.88
N CYS A 20 -32.31 25.11 11.43
CA CYS A 20 -33.27 24.86 12.51
C CYS A 20 -32.65 23.81 13.46
N SER A 21 -32.95 23.93 14.76
CA SER A 21 -32.30 23.17 15.84
C SER A 21 -33.31 22.38 16.69
N ASN A 22 -32.82 21.75 17.77
CA ASN A 22 -33.55 21.05 18.84
C ASN A 22 -33.93 19.57 18.51
N GLU A 23 -33.88 18.60 19.45
CA GLU A 23 -33.36 18.62 20.83
C GLU A 23 -32.95 17.22 21.38
N SER A 24 -31.96 17.21 22.27
CA SER A 24 -31.71 16.31 23.42
C SER A 24 -31.98 14.77 23.34
N ASN A 25 -30.87 14.01 23.49
CA ASN A 25 -30.61 13.00 24.53
C ASN A 25 -31.67 11.92 24.90
N ASN A 26 -31.28 10.64 24.88
CA ASN A 26 -30.76 9.99 26.11
C ASN A 26 -29.95 8.70 25.86
N THR A 27 -29.06 8.36 26.77
CA THR A 27 -28.08 7.25 26.68
C THR A 27 -28.55 6.02 27.46
N LYS A 28 -28.12 4.81 27.04
CA LYS A 28 -27.89 3.69 27.97
C LYS A 28 -26.89 2.66 27.43
N GLN A 29 -25.70 2.63 28.02
CA GLN A 29 -24.73 1.54 27.86
C GLN A 29 -25.27 0.24 28.48
N LYS A 30 -24.70 -0.90 28.07
CA LYS A 30 -24.44 -2.00 28.98
C LYS A 30 -23.16 -2.75 28.56
N GLU A 31 -22.09 -2.55 29.32
CA GLU A 31 -20.85 -3.33 29.18
C GLU A 31 -21.02 -4.75 29.74
N ASN A 32 -20.18 -5.68 29.27
CA ASN A 32 -19.49 -6.61 30.16
C ASN A 32 -18.19 -7.11 29.50
N SER A 33 -17.15 -7.32 30.30
CA SER A 33 -15.84 -7.91 29.94
C SER A 33 -15.83 -9.43 30.28
N HIS A 34 -14.75 -10.23 30.20
CA HIS A 34 -13.33 -10.05 29.83
C HIS A 34 -12.69 -11.42 29.40
N GLU A 35 -11.40 -11.40 29.03
CA GLU A 35 -10.35 -12.44 29.17
C GLU A 35 -10.60 -13.94 28.87
N GLU A 36 -10.08 -14.36 27.70
CA GLU A 36 -8.92 -15.26 27.47
C GLU A 36 -8.42 -16.36 28.45
N GLN A 37 -7.70 -17.32 27.82
CA GLN A 37 -6.48 -18.07 28.24
C GLN A 37 -6.50 -19.42 29.00
N THR A 38 -6.29 -20.49 28.21
CA THR A 38 -5.22 -21.52 28.26
C THR A 38 -4.91 -22.42 29.47
N SER A 39 -4.63 -23.69 29.13
CA SER A 39 -3.68 -24.63 29.78
C SER A 39 -2.89 -25.33 28.64
N GLU A 40 -1.56 -25.51 28.68
CA GLU A 40 -0.80 -26.56 29.40
C GLU A 40 -1.38 -27.99 29.25
N SER A 41 -0.65 -29.09 29.01
CA SER A 41 0.77 -29.37 28.63
C SER A 41 0.86 -30.87 28.14
N SER A 42 1.96 -31.61 27.89
CA SER A 42 3.43 -31.48 28.11
C SER A 42 4.27 -32.48 27.23
N VAL A 43 5.58 -32.22 27.08
CA VAL A 43 6.77 -33.12 27.25
C VAL A 43 6.78 -34.59 26.71
N GLU A 44 7.73 -34.88 25.79
CA GLU A 44 8.71 -36.03 25.69
C GLU A 44 8.30 -37.52 25.97
N ASN A 45 8.99 -38.62 25.55
CA ASN A 45 10.22 -38.91 24.75
C ASN A 45 10.22 -40.42 24.29
N VAL A 46 11.36 -40.90 23.74
CA VAL A 46 11.84 -42.32 23.70
C VAL A 46 11.47 -43.22 22.48
N THR A 47 12.40 -43.26 21.51
CA THR A 47 13.20 -44.43 21.07
C THR A 47 12.62 -45.87 21.07
N GLU A 48 12.74 -46.61 19.94
CA GLU A 48 13.54 -47.86 19.88
C GLU A 48 13.78 -48.49 18.47
N ASN A 49 15.07 -48.63 18.15
CA ASN A 49 15.83 -49.80 17.64
C ASN A 49 15.57 -50.61 16.33
N GLU A 50 16.72 -50.82 15.64
CA GLU A 50 17.26 -52.05 15.04
C GLU A 50 16.74 -52.71 13.72
N SER A 51 17.49 -52.40 12.66
CA SER A 51 18.22 -53.37 11.81
C SER A 51 17.52 -54.13 10.67
N ASN A 52 18.18 -54.12 9.48
CA ASN A 52 18.70 -55.37 8.88
C ASN A 52 19.76 -55.09 7.79
N GLN A 53 20.59 -56.09 7.49
CA GLN A 53 21.55 -56.04 6.37
C GLN A 53 20.92 -56.45 5.04
N SER A 54 21.36 -55.84 3.93
CA SER A 54 21.28 -56.44 2.60
C SER A 54 22.55 -56.17 1.80
N LYS A 55 22.74 -56.90 0.70
CA LYS A 55 24.02 -57.03 -0.01
C LYS A 55 24.09 -56.21 -1.30
N THR A 56 25.33 -55.86 -1.64
CA THR A 56 25.87 -55.46 -2.94
C THR A 56 24.95 -55.57 -4.17
N SER A 57 24.74 -54.42 -4.82
CA SER A 57 24.69 -54.30 -6.29
C SER A 57 25.38 -52.99 -6.69
N THR A 58 26.10 -53.03 -7.81
CA THR A 58 26.72 -51.85 -8.43
C THR A 58 25.71 -51.19 -9.37
N ASP A 59 25.50 -49.88 -9.24
CA ASP A 59 24.97 -49.04 -10.32
C ASP A 59 25.49 -47.60 -10.18
N GLU A 60 25.71 -46.92 -11.30
CA GLU A 60 26.30 -45.58 -11.33
C GLU A 60 25.28 -44.52 -10.92
N LYS A 61 25.27 -44.11 -9.64
CA LYS A 61 24.51 -42.93 -9.20
C LYS A 61 25.11 -41.66 -9.78
N LYS A 62 24.70 -41.32 -11.00
CA LYS A 62 24.98 -40.04 -11.65
C LYS A 62 24.35 -38.93 -10.81
N GLU A 63 25.19 -38.18 -10.11
CA GLU A 63 24.78 -37.10 -9.21
C GLU A 63 24.18 -35.94 -10.02
N ILE A 64 22.87 -36.00 -10.28
CA ILE A 64 22.11 -34.84 -10.71
C ILE A 64 22.10 -33.89 -9.50
N LYS A 65 22.98 -32.89 -9.55
CA LYS A 65 22.87 -31.72 -8.68
C LYS A 65 21.68 -30.93 -9.17
N GLU A 66 20.58 -31.09 -8.47
CA GLU A 66 19.48 -30.13 -8.46
C GLU A 66 20.08 -28.80 -8.01
N VAL A 67 20.41 -27.96 -8.99
CA VAL A 67 20.75 -26.56 -8.73
C VAL A 67 19.44 -25.91 -8.38
N GLU A 68 19.25 -25.58 -7.11
CA GLU A 68 18.23 -24.64 -6.68
C GLU A 68 18.46 -23.33 -7.45
N GLU A 69 17.72 -23.13 -8.55
CA GLU A 69 17.68 -21.86 -9.25
C GLU A 69 17.06 -20.84 -8.29
N LYS A 70 17.92 -20.09 -7.59
CA LYS A 70 17.50 -18.95 -6.78
C LYS A 70 16.56 -18.10 -7.65
N PRO A 71 15.34 -17.80 -7.18
CA PRO A 71 14.34 -17.14 -8.02
C PRO A 71 14.94 -15.86 -8.60
N LYS A 72 14.87 -15.72 -9.93
CA LYS A 72 15.41 -14.56 -10.64
C LYS A 72 14.71 -13.31 -10.12
N MET A 73 15.40 -12.57 -9.25
CA MET A 73 14.88 -11.33 -8.66
C MET A 73 14.44 -10.37 -9.76
N LEU A 74 13.16 -9.97 -9.70
CA LEU A 74 12.56 -9.00 -10.60
C LEU A 74 13.33 -7.68 -10.53
N THR A 75 13.65 -7.09 -11.69
CA THR A 75 14.26 -5.75 -11.76
C THR A 75 13.20 -4.66 -11.63
N GLU A 76 13.60 -3.42 -11.35
CA GLU A 76 12.69 -2.27 -11.34
C GLU A 76 11.99 -2.09 -12.69
N GLU A 77 12.72 -2.26 -13.81
CA GLU A 77 12.17 -2.20 -15.17
C GLU A 77 11.17 -3.33 -15.44
N GLU A 78 11.50 -4.57 -15.02
CA GLU A 78 10.61 -5.71 -15.19
C GLU A 78 9.35 -5.58 -14.32
N MET A 79 9.46 -4.99 -13.12
CA MET A 79 8.34 -4.68 -12.24
C MET A 79 7.44 -3.59 -12.82
N LYS A 80 8.01 -2.44 -13.24
CA LYS A 80 7.23 -1.33 -13.82
C LYS A 80 6.45 -1.76 -15.05
N ARG A 81 7.05 -2.57 -15.94
CA ARG A 81 6.33 -3.18 -17.07
C ARG A 81 5.19 -4.11 -16.61
N LYS A 82 5.40 -4.95 -15.59
CA LYS A 82 4.33 -5.81 -15.06
C LYS A 82 3.20 -5.02 -14.40
N ILE A 83 3.48 -3.87 -13.77
CA ILE A 83 2.43 -2.99 -13.19
C ILE A 83 1.51 -2.43 -14.30
N GLU A 84 2.06 -2.10 -15.47
CA GLU A 84 1.27 -1.67 -16.64
C GLU A 84 0.33 -2.74 -17.20
N GLU A 85 0.60 -4.01 -16.91
CA GLU A 85 -0.17 -5.19 -17.34
C GLU A 85 -1.28 -5.57 -16.33
N GLN A 86 -1.47 -4.82 -15.23
CA GLN A 86 -2.45 -5.14 -14.16
C GLN A 86 -3.84 -4.54 -14.42
N SER A 87 -4.87 -5.23 -13.91
CA SER A 87 -6.29 -4.86 -14.08
C SER A 87 -6.68 -3.57 -13.35
N LEU A 88 -6.15 -3.35 -12.15
CA LEU A 88 -6.18 -2.05 -11.47
C LEU A 88 -4.73 -1.61 -11.24
N LYS A 89 -4.36 -0.44 -11.77
CA LYS A 89 -2.96 0.05 -11.76
C LYS A 89 -2.88 1.55 -11.54
N VAL A 90 -1.72 2.02 -11.06
CA VAL A 90 -1.39 3.46 -10.98
C VAL A 90 -0.96 3.94 -12.39
N ILE A 91 -1.61 4.99 -12.89
CA ILE A 91 -1.30 5.61 -14.20
C ILE A 91 -0.71 7.04 -14.09
N SER A 92 -0.87 7.71 -12.95
CA SER A 92 -0.16 8.97 -12.65
C SER A 92 0.18 9.04 -11.16
N LYS A 93 1.20 9.84 -10.82
CA LYS A 93 1.64 10.14 -9.46
C LYS A 93 2.17 11.58 -9.42
N ASP A 94 1.75 12.36 -8.43
CA ASP A 94 2.15 13.77 -8.28
C ASP A 94 2.23 14.16 -6.79
N TYR A 95 3.19 15.01 -6.43
CA TYR A 95 3.22 15.65 -5.11
C TYR A 95 2.35 16.91 -5.17
N ILE A 96 1.28 16.98 -4.37
CA ILE A 96 0.34 18.07 -4.38
C ILE A 96 0.50 18.93 -3.12
N ILE A 97 0.91 20.18 -3.31
CA ILE A 97 0.77 21.23 -2.30
C ILE A 97 -0.68 21.69 -2.33
N GLN A 98 -1.42 21.50 -1.23
CA GLN A 98 -2.81 21.96 -1.15
C GLN A 98 -2.91 23.44 -0.75
N ASP A 99 -2.10 23.87 0.22
CA ASP A 99 -1.93 25.28 0.60
C ASP A 99 -0.46 25.54 1.01
N GLU A 100 0.02 26.76 0.79
CA GLU A 100 1.40 27.17 1.10
C GLU A 100 1.53 27.72 2.54
N ASP A 101 0.47 28.35 3.06
CA ASP A 101 0.42 29.02 4.36
C ASP A 101 -0.30 28.18 5.44
N TYR A 102 -1.26 27.31 5.06
CA TYR A 102 -2.20 26.64 5.97
C TYR A 102 -2.10 25.10 5.98
N LYS A 103 -0.87 24.55 5.91
CA LYS A 103 -0.62 23.09 5.85
C LYS A 103 -1.23 22.27 7.00
N THR A 104 -1.51 22.86 8.17
CA THR A 104 -2.19 22.16 9.28
C THR A 104 -3.69 21.88 9.01
N LEU A 105 -4.30 22.61 8.07
CA LEU A 105 -5.69 22.42 7.64
C LEU A 105 -5.79 21.78 6.25
N TYR A 106 -4.79 22.02 5.42
CA TYR A 106 -4.67 21.54 4.05
C TYR A 106 -3.26 20.94 3.86
N PRO A 107 -2.98 19.77 4.45
CA PRO A 107 -1.66 19.15 4.36
C PRO A 107 -1.30 18.85 2.91
N ASP A 108 0.00 18.84 2.62
CA ASP A 108 0.46 18.33 1.33
C ASP A 108 0.07 16.84 1.20
N MET A 109 -0.03 16.34 -0.03
CA MET A 109 -0.47 14.96 -0.26
C MET A 109 0.24 14.31 -1.45
N LEU A 110 0.54 13.01 -1.29
CA LEU A 110 1.01 12.16 -2.38
C LEU A 110 -0.21 11.67 -3.17
N GLN A 111 -0.48 12.33 -4.30
CA GLN A 111 -1.57 11.94 -5.19
C GLN A 111 -1.12 10.80 -6.10
N VAL A 112 -2.02 9.83 -6.32
CA VAL A 112 -1.93 8.89 -7.42
C VAL A 112 -3.27 8.82 -8.14
N ILE A 113 -3.23 8.58 -9.44
CA ILE A 113 -4.43 8.25 -10.23
C ILE A 113 -4.35 6.76 -10.56
N ILE A 114 -5.40 6.01 -10.21
CA ILE A 114 -5.57 4.60 -10.56
C ILE A 114 -6.59 4.44 -11.68
N GLU A 115 -6.38 3.45 -12.56
CA GLU A 115 -7.24 3.13 -13.71
C GLU A 115 -7.76 1.70 -13.60
N ASN A 116 -9.09 1.52 -13.64
CA ASN A 116 -9.75 0.22 -13.59
C ASN A 116 -10.01 -0.32 -15.01
N ASN A 117 -9.43 -1.47 -15.33
CA ASN A 117 -9.67 -2.26 -16.54
C ASN A 117 -9.95 -3.74 -16.15
N SER A 118 -10.56 -3.98 -14.99
CA SER A 118 -10.78 -5.34 -14.44
C SER A 118 -11.99 -6.06 -15.03
N GLY A 119 -12.89 -5.36 -15.71
CA GLY A 119 -14.19 -5.88 -16.14
C GLY A 119 -15.23 -5.94 -15.02
N THR A 120 -14.96 -5.33 -13.86
CA THR A 120 -15.86 -5.28 -12.69
C THR A 120 -15.71 -3.96 -11.93
N ASP A 121 -16.73 -3.58 -11.16
CA ASP A 121 -16.77 -2.32 -10.42
C ASP A 121 -16.09 -2.49 -9.05
N ILE A 122 -15.18 -1.58 -8.72
CA ILE A 122 -14.31 -1.66 -7.54
C ILE A 122 -14.84 -0.75 -6.42
N LYS A 123 -15.00 -1.36 -5.25
CA LYS A 123 -15.60 -0.81 -4.03
C LYS A 123 -14.53 -0.18 -3.14
N ASN A 124 -13.45 -0.92 -2.87
CA ASN A 124 -12.30 -0.49 -2.08
C ASN A 124 -10.98 -0.86 -2.78
N ALA A 125 -9.92 -0.10 -2.53
CA ALA A 125 -8.55 -0.42 -2.93
C ALA A 125 -7.54 -0.06 -1.83
N VAL A 126 -6.38 -0.72 -1.81
CA VAL A 126 -5.24 -0.37 -0.95
C VAL A 126 -4.05 0.00 -1.81
N ILE A 127 -3.37 1.09 -1.47
CA ILE A 127 -2.23 1.63 -2.23
C ILE A 127 -1.01 1.74 -1.31
N ALA A 128 0.12 1.19 -1.74
CA ALA A 128 1.42 1.36 -1.08
C ALA A 128 2.24 2.45 -1.77
N TYR A 129 3.05 3.15 -0.98
CA TYR A 129 3.97 4.21 -1.43
C TYR A 129 5.39 3.89 -1.00
N ALA A 130 6.40 4.50 -1.63
CA ALA A 130 7.79 4.56 -1.18
C ALA A 130 8.38 5.90 -1.62
N ALA A 131 9.18 6.59 -0.78
CA ALA A 131 9.67 7.93 -1.08
C ALA A 131 11.17 8.11 -0.77
N TRP A 132 11.78 9.09 -1.44
CA TRP A 132 13.20 9.43 -1.33
C TRP A 132 13.43 10.95 -1.32
N ASP A 133 14.56 11.36 -0.73
CA ASP A 133 15.04 12.74 -0.77
C ASP A 133 15.85 13.06 -2.06
N GLU A 134 16.27 14.33 -2.21
CA GLU A 134 17.16 14.79 -3.29
C GLU A 134 18.50 14.03 -3.41
N ASN A 135 18.88 13.25 -2.38
CA ASN A 135 20.08 12.42 -2.35
C ASN A 135 19.74 10.93 -2.61
N GLY A 136 18.50 10.59 -2.96
CA GLY A 136 18.01 9.23 -3.16
C GLY A 136 17.94 8.40 -1.86
N LEU A 137 18.06 9.01 -0.68
CA LEU A 137 17.95 8.33 0.61
C LEU A 137 16.47 8.02 0.91
N PRO A 138 16.14 6.80 1.37
CA PRO A 138 14.75 6.39 1.60
C PRO A 138 14.17 7.12 2.81
N LEU A 139 12.95 7.63 2.64
CA LEU A 139 12.22 8.39 3.66
C LEU A 139 11.16 7.52 4.32
N LYS A 140 10.97 7.73 5.63
CA LYS A 140 9.78 7.26 6.32
C LYS A 140 8.66 8.28 6.10
N ILE A 141 7.76 8.00 5.18
CA ILE A 141 6.58 8.82 4.94
C ILE A 141 5.73 8.80 6.21
N GLN A 142 5.39 9.98 6.73
CA GLN A 142 4.47 10.18 7.86
C GLN A 142 3.17 10.79 7.33
N SER A 143 2.03 10.25 7.75
CA SER A 143 0.73 10.89 7.55
C SER A 143 0.60 12.20 8.34
N ASP A 144 -0.45 12.96 8.06
CA ASP A 144 -0.88 14.14 8.82
C ASP A 144 -1.27 13.82 10.29
N SER A 145 -1.53 12.55 10.60
CA SER A 145 -1.85 12.08 11.95
C SER A 145 -0.71 12.28 12.95
N PRO A 146 -0.92 13.00 14.08
CA PRO A 146 0.12 13.25 15.08
C PRO A 146 0.52 12.03 15.92
N LEU A 147 -0.07 10.86 15.64
CA LEU A 147 0.30 9.57 16.24
C LEU A 147 1.13 8.68 15.30
N ASP A 148 1.31 9.09 14.03
CA ASP A 148 2.13 8.33 13.09
C ASP A 148 3.62 8.58 13.30
N SER A 149 4.40 7.51 13.31
CA SER A 149 5.88 7.55 13.39
C SER A 149 6.55 7.38 12.03
N GLY A 150 5.76 7.06 11.00
CA GLY A 150 6.16 6.93 9.62
C GLY A 150 6.70 5.56 9.24
N LYS A 151 6.45 5.18 7.98
CA LYS A 151 6.84 3.90 7.39
C LYS A 151 7.60 4.16 6.08
N TYR A 152 8.54 3.28 5.74
CA TYR A 152 9.14 3.28 4.39
C TYR A 152 8.11 2.89 3.34
N ILE A 153 7.17 2.02 3.72
CA ILE A 153 6.01 1.61 2.92
C ILE A 153 4.74 1.87 3.75
N PRO A 154 4.15 3.08 3.72
CA PRO A 154 2.80 3.28 4.23
C PRO A 154 1.78 2.62 3.29
N LEU A 155 0.59 2.36 3.84
CA LEU A 155 -0.58 1.92 3.08
C LEU A 155 -1.66 2.99 3.23
N ALA A 156 -2.25 3.42 2.13
CA ALA A 156 -3.48 4.19 2.08
C ALA A 156 -4.64 3.27 1.73
N ASN A 157 -5.72 3.32 2.51
CA ASN A 157 -6.98 2.73 2.10
C ASN A 157 -7.75 3.77 1.28
N ALA A 158 -8.21 3.36 0.10
CA ALA A 158 -9.17 4.10 -0.69
C ALA A 158 -10.52 3.36 -0.55
N GLU A 159 -11.34 3.82 0.39
CA GLU A 159 -12.59 3.17 0.81
C GLU A 159 -13.80 3.84 0.14
N ASP A 160 -14.84 3.05 -0.20
CA ASP A 160 -16.06 3.50 -0.88
C ASP A 160 -15.79 4.31 -2.19
N ILE A 161 -14.78 3.92 -2.98
CA ILE A 161 -14.37 4.68 -4.18
C ILE A 161 -15.35 4.60 -5.36
N ASN A 162 -16.23 3.58 -5.38
CA ASN A 162 -17.25 3.38 -6.42
C ASN A 162 -16.67 3.43 -7.86
N LEU A 163 -15.50 2.84 -8.07
CA LEU A 163 -14.70 2.93 -9.29
C LEU A 163 -15.16 1.91 -10.34
N ILE A 164 -16.01 2.35 -11.26
CA ILE A 164 -16.53 1.51 -12.35
C ILE A 164 -15.43 1.05 -13.33
N ASP A 165 -15.70 -0.02 -14.08
CA ASP A 165 -14.79 -0.48 -15.15
C ASP A 165 -14.60 0.57 -16.26
N GLY A 166 -13.37 0.74 -16.73
CA GLY A 166 -12.97 1.73 -17.74
C GLY A 166 -12.86 3.18 -17.24
N ALA A 167 -12.87 3.41 -15.92
CA ALA A 167 -12.76 4.73 -15.30
C ALA A 167 -11.48 4.89 -14.44
N THR A 168 -11.24 6.12 -14.00
CA THR A 168 -10.14 6.49 -13.10
C THR A 168 -10.63 6.99 -11.74
N TYR A 169 -9.76 6.91 -10.75
CA TYR A 169 -9.94 7.51 -9.42
C TYR A 169 -8.61 8.10 -8.95
N GLY A 170 -8.66 9.24 -8.26
CA GLY A 170 -7.51 9.81 -7.55
C GLY A 170 -7.36 11.32 -7.70
N GLU A 171 -7.99 11.91 -8.73
CA GLU A 171 -7.80 13.30 -9.17
C GLU A 171 -8.07 14.35 -8.09
N GLU A 172 -8.98 14.07 -7.16
CA GLU A 172 -9.32 14.94 -6.01
C GLU A 172 -8.92 14.32 -4.65
N SER A 173 -8.00 13.36 -4.62
CA SER A 173 -7.56 12.67 -3.40
C SER A 173 -6.06 12.33 -3.40
N GLY A 174 -5.54 11.85 -2.26
CA GLY A 174 -4.15 11.43 -2.11
C GLY A 174 -3.85 10.99 -0.67
N PHE A 175 -2.64 10.51 -0.41
CA PHE A 175 -2.17 10.24 0.94
C PHE A 175 -1.65 11.54 1.57
N SER A 176 -2.43 12.14 2.47
CA SER A 176 -2.04 13.32 3.26
C SER A 176 -0.79 13.04 4.08
N ILE A 177 0.18 13.95 4.04
CA ILE A 177 1.48 13.82 4.71
C ILE A 177 1.71 14.90 5.77
N SER A 178 2.55 14.58 6.76
CA SER A 178 2.95 15.53 7.80
C SER A 178 3.63 16.77 7.22
N GLU A 179 3.49 17.93 7.86
CA GLU A 179 4.19 19.18 7.50
C GLU A 179 5.73 19.02 7.42
N ASN A 180 6.28 17.99 8.06
CA ASN A 180 7.71 17.66 8.08
C ASN A 180 8.13 16.71 6.92
N MET A 181 7.42 16.74 5.79
CA MET A 181 7.64 15.88 4.62
C MET A 181 8.05 16.66 3.36
N ASP A 182 8.45 17.92 3.51
CA ASP A 182 8.97 18.79 2.44
C ASP A 182 10.26 18.28 1.78
N GLN A 183 10.97 17.34 2.42
CA GLN A 183 12.14 16.67 1.83
C GLN A 183 11.83 15.57 0.79
N ILE A 184 10.57 15.29 0.43
CA ILE A 184 10.24 14.29 -0.60
C ILE A 184 10.49 14.90 -2.00
N GLU A 185 11.57 14.48 -2.66
CA GLU A 185 11.86 14.85 -4.07
C GLU A 185 11.18 13.87 -5.03
N GLU A 186 11.12 12.58 -4.70
CA GLU A 186 10.46 11.58 -5.53
C GLU A 186 9.78 10.48 -4.71
N PHE A 187 8.71 9.89 -5.26
CA PHE A 187 8.06 8.71 -4.71
C PHE A 187 7.61 7.74 -5.79
N GLU A 188 7.39 6.48 -5.42
CA GLU A 188 6.78 5.42 -6.23
C GLU A 188 5.55 4.88 -5.51
N ALA A 189 4.60 4.30 -6.25
CA ALA A 189 3.39 3.73 -5.69
C ALA A 189 2.93 2.47 -6.43
N ILE A 190 2.15 1.63 -5.76
CA ILE A 190 1.54 0.41 -6.33
C ILE A 190 0.20 0.12 -5.65
N VAL A 191 -0.76 -0.40 -6.42
CA VAL A 191 -2.01 -0.95 -5.86
C VAL A 191 -1.68 -2.30 -5.20
N VAL A 192 -1.94 -2.44 -3.91
CA VAL A 192 -1.65 -3.67 -3.13
C VAL A 192 -2.78 -4.68 -3.24
N SER A 193 -4.03 -4.21 -3.21
CA SER A 193 -5.22 -5.05 -3.31
C SER A 193 -6.44 -4.23 -3.72
N TYR A 194 -7.52 -4.92 -4.12
CA TYR A 194 -8.85 -4.33 -4.28
C TYR A 194 -9.97 -5.30 -3.89
N GLU A 195 -11.16 -4.74 -3.69
CA GLU A 195 -12.40 -5.42 -3.33
C GLU A 195 -13.53 -4.95 -4.27
N THR A 196 -14.34 -5.86 -4.80
CA THR A 196 -15.47 -5.55 -5.68
C THR A 196 -16.79 -5.38 -4.91
N PHE A 197 -17.86 -4.99 -5.60
CA PHE A 197 -19.21 -4.96 -5.02
C PHE A 197 -19.85 -6.35 -4.77
N ASP A 198 -19.27 -7.41 -5.33
CA ASP A 198 -19.66 -8.82 -5.07
C ASP A 198 -18.77 -9.46 -3.98
N ASP A 199 -18.05 -8.64 -3.21
CA ASP A 199 -17.07 -9.02 -2.17
C ASP A 199 -15.91 -9.92 -2.69
N GLU A 200 -15.63 -9.91 -4.00
CA GLU A 200 -14.43 -10.56 -4.57
C GLU A 200 -13.18 -9.70 -4.30
N THR A 201 -12.07 -10.35 -3.94
CA THR A 201 -10.81 -9.66 -3.61
C THR A 201 -9.66 -10.06 -4.52
N TRP A 202 -8.79 -9.10 -4.84
CA TRP A 202 -7.52 -9.32 -5.54
C TRP A 202 -6.35 -8.83 -4.69
N GLU A 203 -5.25 -9.59 -4.68
CA GLU A 203 -3.98 -9.22 -4.05
C GLU A 203 -2.87 -9.13 -5.12
N ASN A 204 -2.00 -8.13 -5.01
CA ASN A 204 -0.96 -7.89 -5.99
C ASN A 204 0.28 -8.77 -5.73
N GLU A 205 0.49 -9.78 -6.58
CA GLU A 205 1.69 -10.64 -6.58
C GLU A 205 3.03 -9.88 -6.60
N LEU A 206 3.04 -8.63 -7.09
CA LEU A 206 4.24 -7.79 -7.18
C LEU A 206 4.56 -7.03 -5.88
N PHE A 207 3.66 -7.02 -4.88
CA PHE A 207 3.86 -6.20 -3.68
C PHE A 207 5.08 -6.62 -2.85
N ASP A 208 5.40 -7.92 -2.80
CA ASP A 208 6.64 -8.41 -2.17
C ASP A 208 7.90 -7.98 -2.94
N ASP A 209 7.84 -7.93 -4.28
CA ASP A 209 8.93 -7.40 -5.10
C ASP A 209 9.06 -5.87 -4.98
N PHE A 210 7.96 -5.12 -4.85
CA PHE A 210 7.94 -3.68 -4.59
C PHE A 210 8.62 -3.36 -3.25
N LYS A 211 8.24 -4.05 -2.16
CA LYS A 211 8.93 -3.94 -0.87
C LYS A 211 10.41 -4.30 -1.00
N ARG A 212 10.74 -5.42 -1.65
CA ARG A 212 12.14 -5.86 -1.86
C ARG A 212 12.99 -4.85 -2.64
N LEU A 213 12.39 -4.08 -3.55
CA LEU A 213 13.09 -3.09 -4.38
C LEU A 213 13.18 -1.72 -3.69
N TYR A 214 12.22 -1.33 -2.87
CA TYR A 214 12.10 0.05 -2.35
C TYR A 214 12.10 0.20 -0.83
N GLU A 215 11.70 -0.81 -0.04
CA GLU A 215 11.57 -0.67 1.42
C GLU A 215 12.93 -0.43 2.09
N GLY A 216 13.16 0.81 2.55
CA GLY A 216 14.44 1.23 3.14
C GLY A 216 15.63 1.14 2.18
N GLN A 217 15.39 1.04 0.86
CA GLN A 217 16.44 0.95 -0.15
C GLN A 217 16.81 2.35 -0.67
N ARG A 218 18.11 2.65 -0.77
CA ARG A 218 18.57 3.86 -1.46
C ARG A 218 18.31 3.73 -2.96
N ARG A 219 17.71 4.75 -3.58
CA ARG A 219 17.65 4.83 -5.04
C ARG A 219 19.06 5.01 -5.61
N LYS A 220 19.29 4.54 -6.84
CA LYS A 220 20.59 4.63 -7.50
C LYS A 220 20.59 5.78 -8.50
N ASP A 221 21.62 6.62 -8.38
CA ASP A 221 22.10 7.59 -9.38
C ASP A 221 22.34 6.94 -10.77
#